data_AF-A0ABD7LGE5-F1
#
_entry.id   AF-A0ABD7LGE5-F1
#
_cell.length_a   1.000
_cell.length_b   1.000
_cell.length_c   1.000
_cell.angle_alpha   90.00
_cell.angle_beta   90.00
_cell.angle_gamma   90.00
#
_symmetry.space_group_name_H-M   'P 1'
#
loop_
_entity.id
_entity.type
_entity.pdbx_description
1 polymer ?
#
loop_
_entity_poly.entity_id
_entity_poly.type
_entity_poly.pdbx_seq_one_letter_code
_entity_poly.pdbx_strand_id
1 'polypeptide(L)'
;MATEHRISPDAVGLEIARLQWANALMRAANKALAKGDRAALNDMGFSLEHVDELQANGGFPSTSIRNNTQMITYLRSVRGAVPMEPVLLV
;
A
#
# COMPACT_ATOMS: atom_id res chain seq x y z
N MET A 1 20.47 -18.78 21.21
CA MET A 1 19.13 -19.12 20.71
C MET A 1 18.73 -18.05 19.73
N ALA A 2 18.52 -18.39 18.46
CA ALA A 2 18.09 -17.45 17.45
C ALA A 2 16.61 -17.15 17.66
N THR A 3 16.25 -15.91 17.98
CA THR A 3 14.85 -15.48 18.03
C THR A 3 14.30 -15.50 16.61
N GLU A 4 13.58 -16.57 16.26
CA GLU A 4 12.77 -16.62 15.05
C GLU A 4 11.77 -15.47 15.10
N HIS A 5 11.99 -14.46 14.28
CA HIS A 5 11.10 -13.32 14.14
C HIS A 5 9.86 -13.78 13.36
N ARG A 6 8.97 -14.52 14.02
CA ARG A 6 7.68 -14.92 13.44
C ARG A 6 6.87 -13.65 13.23
N ILE A 7 6.89 -13.11 12.00
CA ILE A 7 6.02 -12.00 11.63
C ILE A 7 4.58 -12.49 11.80
N SER A 8 3.85 -11.84 12.71
CA SER A 8 2.45 -12.20 12.99
C SER A 8 1.64 -12.14 11.68
N PRO A 9 0.84 -13.17 11.35
CA PRO A 9 -0.06 -13.14 10.20
C PRO A 9 -0.98 -11.91 10.18
N ASP A 10 -1.30 -11.40 11.37
CA ASP A 10 -2.07 -10.17 11.59
C ASP A 10 -1.30 -8.92 11.14
N ALA A 11 -0.01 -8.83 11.47
CA ALA A 11 0.87 -7.73 11.03
C ALA A 11 1.05 -7.73 9.51
N VAL A 12 1.16 -8.90 8.88
CA VAL A 12 1.20 -9.02 7.41
C VAL A 12 -0.13 -8.56 6.80
N GLY A 13 -1.26 -8.91 7.41
CA GLY A 13 -2.58 -8.45 6.99
C GLY A 13 -2.72 -6.92 7.07
N LEU A 14 -2.28 -6.32 8.17
CA LEU A 14 -2.31 -4.88 8.38
C LEU A 14 -1.44 -4.12 7.35
N GLU A 15 -0.24 -4.61 7.06
CA GLU A 15 0.65 -3.99 6.07
C GLU A 15 0.06 -4.08 4.65
N ILE A 16 -0.54 -5.22 4.29
CA ILE A 16 -1.26 -5.34 3.01
C ILE A 16 -2.37 -4.28 2.92
N ALA A 17 -3.18 -4.11 3.97
CA ALA A 17 -4.27 -3.14 3.99
C ALA A 17 -3.75 -1.70 3.87
N ARG A 18 -2.66 -1.37 4.57
CA ARG A 18 -2.00 -0.06 4.50
C ARG A 18 -1.50 0.26 3.09
N LEU A 19 -0.81 -0.68 2.45
CA LEU A 19 -0.30 -0.51 1.09
C LEU A 19 -1.44 -0.39 0.06
N GLN A 20 -2.54 -1.13 0.25
CA GLN A 20 -3.72 -1.02 -0.61
C GLN A 20 -4.37 0.37 -0.49
N TRP A 21 -4.52 0.87 0.73
CA TRP A 21 -5.05 2.20 0.98
C TRP A 21 -4.16 3.28 0.35
N ALA A 22 -2.84 3.20 0.55
CA ALA A 22 -1.88 4.11 -0.07
C ALA A 22 -1.99 4.11 -1.60
N ASN A 23 -2.08 2.95 -2.24
CA ASN A 23 -2.23 2.86 -3.69
C ASN A 23 -3.55 3.46 -4.19
N ALA A 24 -4.65 3.25 -3.46
CA ALA A 24 -5.94 3.83 -3.79
C ALA A 24 -5.89 5.36 -3.69
N LEU A 25 -5.32 5.88 -2.62
CA LEU A 25 -5.12 7.31 -2.40
C LEU A 25 -4.27 7.94 -3.50
N MET A 26 -3.10 7.35 -3.82
CA MET A 26 -2.20 7.86 -4.86
C MET A 26 -2.89 7.91 -6.23
N ARG A 27 -3.66 6.87 -6.58
CA ARG A 27 -4.41 6.84 -7.85
C ARG A 27 -5.54 7.86 -7.88
N ALA A 28 -6.26 8.02 -6.78
CA ALA A 28 -7.34 8.99 -6.66
C ALA A 28 -6.80 10.42 -6.78
N ALA A 29 -5.68 10.71 -6.10
CA ALA A 29 -5.00 11.99 -6.17
C ALA A 29 -4.50 12.29 -7.60
N ASN A 30 -3.85 11.33 -8.27
CA ASN A 30 -3.43 11.52 -9.66
C ASN A 30 -4.61 11.80 -10.60
N LYS A 31 -5.75 11.12 -10.38
CA LYS A 31 -6.97 11.34 -11.16
C LYS A 31 -7.57 12.71 -10.90
N ALA A 32 -7.58 13.18 -9.65
CA ALA A 32 -8.06 14.51 -9.30
C ALA A 32 -7.14 15.59 -9.88
N LEU A 33 -5.83 15.40 -9.76
CA LEU A 33 -4.82 16.31 -10.31
C LEU A 33 -4.94 16.45 -11.83
N ALA A 34 -5.09 15.34 -12.56
CA ALA A 34 -5.28 15.35 -14.01
C ALA A 34 -6.54 16.12 -14.46
N LYS A 35 -7.53 16.26 -13.58
CA LYS A 35 -8.76 17.02 -13.80
C LYS A 35 -8.68 18.47 -13.30
N GLY A 36 -7.61 18.85 -12.59
CA GLY A 36 -7.53 20.11 -11.86
C GLY A 36 -8.48 20.19 -10.66
N ASP A 37 -8.97 19.07 -10.15
CA ASP A 37 -9.98 18.99 -9.09
C ASP A 37 -9.35 19.14 -7.71
N ARG A 38 -9.02 20.39 -7.36
CA ARG A 38 -8.41 20.74 -6.07
C ARG A 38 -9.33 20.45 -4.88
N ALA A 39 -10.65 20.48 -5.07
CA ALA A 39 -11.61 20.15 -4.02
C ALA A 39 -11.51 18.68 -3.64
N ALA A 40 -11.43 17.77 -4.63
CA ALA A 40 -11.22 16.35 -4.38
C ALA A 40 -9.89 16.06 -3.68
N LEU A 41 -8.81 16.80 -4.02
CA LEU A 41 -7.53 16.67 -3.32
C LEU A 41 -7.63 17.14 -1.86
N ASN A 42 -8.32 18.25 -1.60
CA ASN A 42 -8.54 18.72 -0.24
C ASN A 42 -9.41 17.75 0.59
N ASP A 43 -10.45 17.16 -0.01
CA ASP A 43 -11.30 16.13 0.63
C ASP A 43 -10.50 14.86 1.01
N MET A 44 -9.52 14.49 0.18
CA MET A 44 -8.56 13.41 0.48
C MET A 44 -7.54 13.78 1.59
N GLY A 45 -7.58 15.02 2.10
CA GLY A 45 -6.71 15.49 3.18
C GLY A 45 -5.39 16.11 2.72
N PHE A 46 -5.23 16.41 1.42
CA PHE A 46 -4.05 17.12 0.94
C PHE A 46 -4.16 18.61 1.27
N SER A 47 -3.15 19.17 1.93
CA SER A 47 -2.98 20.61 2.08
C SER A 47 -2.69 21.28 0.73
N LEU A 48 -2.96 22.58 0.62
CA LEU A 48 -2.69 23.34 -0.60
C LEU A 48 -1.21 23.28 -1.01
N GLU A 49 -0.29 23.30 -0.05
CA GLU A 49 1.16 23.15 -0.28
C GLU A 49 1.48 21.81 -0.93
N HIS A 50 0.96 20.71 -0.38
CA HIS A 50 1.16 19.37 -0.96
C HIS A 50 0.52 19.23 -2.34
N VAL A 51 -0.61 19.90 -2.60
CA VAL A 51 -1.23 19.89 -3.94
C VAL A 51 -0.33 20.57 -4.96
N ASP A 52 0.30 21.70 -4.60
CA ASP A 52 1.20 22.42 -5.49
C ASP A 52 2.46 21.60 -5.80
N GLU A 53 3.06 20.98 -4.79
CA GLU A 53 4.18 20.05 -4.97
C GLU A 53 3.79 18.85 -5.84
N LEU A 54 2.62 18.28 -5.60
CA LEU A 54 2.10 17.15 -6.37
C LEU A 54 1.88 17.57 -7.84
N GLN A 55 1.39 18.79 -8.06
CA GLN A 55 1.21 19.36 -9.39
C GLN A 55 2.53 19.60 -10.11
N ALA A 56 3.52 20.18 -9.43
CA ALA A 56 4.86 20.41 -9.96
C ALA A 56 5.56 19.10 -10.36
N ASN A 57 5.32 18.03 -9.59
CA ASN A 57 5.87 16.70 -9.84
C ASN A 57 5.04 15.86 -10.83
N GLY A 58 3.89 16.36 -11.30
CA GLY A 58 3.00 15.63 -12.21
C GLY A 58 2.23 14.47 -11.58
N GLY A 59 2.05 14.49 -10.25
CA GLY A 59 1.37 13.44 -9.49
C GLY A 59 2.31 12.52 -8.72
N PHE A 60 1.73 11.48 -8.13
CA PHE A 60 2.47 10.35 -7.60
C PHE A 60 3.10 9.55 -8.74
N PRO A 61 4.40 9.21 -8.63
CA PRO A 61 5.08 8.47 -9.67
C PRO A 61 4.54 7.03 -9.78
N SER A 62 4.37 6.57 -11.03
CA SER A 62 3.90 5.21 -11.34
C SER A 62 4.78 4.12 -10.74
N THR A 63 6.08 4.40 -10.54
CA THR A 63 7.03 3.49 -9.91
C THR A 63 6.67 3.19 -8.46
N SER A 64 6.26 4.19 -7.66
CA SER A 64 5.85 3.98 -6.27
C SER A 64 4.59 3.12 -6.16
N ILE A 65 3.59 3.37 -7.01
CA ILE A 65 2.36 2.57 -7.07
C ILE A 65 2.68 1.11 -7.45
N ARG A 66 3.60 0.93 -8.42
CA ARG A 66 4.06 -0.40 -8.85
C ARG A 66 4.81 -1.12 -7.73
N ASN A 67 5.72 -0.46 -7.04
CA ASN A 67 6.48 -1.03 -5.92
C ASN A 67 5.55 -1.51 -4.81
N ASN A 68 4.57 -0.70 -4.42
CA ASN A 68 3.56 -1.09 -3.42
C ASN A 68 2.74 -2.31 -3.89
N THR A 69 2.38 -2.36 -5.17
CA THR A 69 1.65 -3.51 -5.77
C THR A 69 2.49 -4.79 -5.71
N GLN A 70 3.79 -4.69 -6.00
CA GLN A 70 4.72 -5.81 -5.88
C GLN A 70 4.87 -6.25 -4.42
N MET A 71 4.97 -5.31 -3.48
CA MET A 71 5.06 -5.61 -2.05
C MET A 71 3.80 -6.31 -1.53
N ILE A 72 2.59 -5.84 -1.90
CA ILE A 72 1.33 -6.52 -1.58
C ILE A 72 1.33 -7.96 -2.10
N THR A 73 1.80 -8.17 -3.33
CA THR A 73 1.86 -9.50 -3.95
C THR A 73 2.82 -10.42 -3.20
N TYR A 74 4.00 -9.90 -2.84
CA TYR A 74 4.97 -10.61 -2.01
C TYR A 74 4.39 -10.98 -0.64
N LEU A 75 3.80 -10.02 0.09
CA LEU A 75 3.23 -10.24 1.41
C LEU A 75 2.07 -11.26 1.39
N ARG A 76 1.25 -11.27 0.33
CA ARG A 76 0.22 -12.29 0.14
C ARG A 76 0.81 -13.69 -0.07
N SER A 77 1.92 -13.78 -0.82
CA SER A 77 2.64 -15.03 -1.00
C SER A 77 3.20 -15.55 0.32
N VAL A 78 3.88 -14.69 1.10
CA VAL A 78 4.42 -15.05 2.43
C VAL A 78 3.32 -15.42 3.41
N ARG A 79 2.19 -14.71 3.40
CA ARG A 79 1.01 -15.02 4.22
C ARG A 79 0.32 -16.34 3.83
N GLY A 80 0.31 -16.67 2.53
CA GLY A 80 -0.27 -17.92 2.01
C GLY A 80 0.67 -19.12 2.07
N ALA A 81 1.98 -18.88 2.27
CA ALA A 81 3.02 -19.90 2.35
C ALA A 81 3.23 -20.47 3.76
N VAL A 82 2.26 -20.32 4.68
CA VAL A 82 2.30 -21.09 5.93
C VAL A 82 1.98 -22.56 5.60
N PRO A 83 2.93 -23.50 5.74
CA PRO A 83 2.58 -24.91 5.71
C PRO A 83 1.67 -25.16 6.91
N MET A 84 0.42 -25.53 6.63
CA MET A 84 -0.42 -26.21 7.60
C MET A 84 0.37 -27.47 7.98
N GLU A 85 0.91 -27.51 9.21
CA GLU A 85 1.54 -28.73 9.71
C GLU A 85 0.58 -29.90 9.47
N PRO A 86 1.04 -31.01 8.85
CA PRO A 86 0.22 -32.21 8.81
C PRO A 86 -0.02 -32.62 10.26
N VAL A 87 -1.29 -32.54 10.68
CA VAL A 87 -1.79 -33.13 11.91
C VAL A 87 -1.23 -34.54 12.00
N LEU A 88 -0.53 -34.81 13.11
CA LEU A 88 -0.06 -36.11 13.54
C LEU A 88 -1.05 -37.21 13.14
N LEU A 89 -0.60 -38.13 12.28
CA LEU A 89 -1.26 -39.41 12.14
C LEU A 89 -0.65 -40.33 13.20
N VAL A 90 -1.44 -40.60 14.24
CA VAL A 90 -1.26 -41.67 15.23
C VAL A 90 -1.15 -43.02 14.53
#